data_AF-A0A7V3RNT2-F1
#
_entry.id   AF-A0A7V3RNT2-F1
#
_cell.length_a   1.000
_cell.length_b   1.000
_cell.length_c   1.000
_cell.angle_alpha   90.00
_cell.angle_beta   90.00
_cell.angle_gamma   90.00
#
_symmetry.space_group_name_H-M   'P 1'
#
loop_
_entity.id
_entity.type
_entity.pdbx_description
1 polymer ?
#
loop_
_entity_poly.entity_id
_entity_poly.type
_entity_poly.pdbx_seq_one_letter_code
_entity_poly.pdbx_strand_id
1 'polypeptide(L)'
;MATGSVEDAEDRSRSRSVAFRFVLLFGAVSFFADFAYEGARSIVGPYLAVLGASATAVGMVAGFGELIGYALRLLSGRISDRTRRFWLLTLFGYGISMAAVPLLALASNWPFAAGLLLLERLGKAIRNPPRDVLLSHAAKEIGYGWGFGLHQALDQCGALIGPLLVAGVLAVQKEYPPAFALLLLPALMTLGLLLVARLLYPQPEAAKVTLLDLKAKELPGVFWIYLVAAALVAAGFADFALMSYHFVKAKTVPAPWVPLVYAAAMGVSGAASLVFGWLFDRVGLVLLIPLTVVSSLFAPLVFLG
;
A
#
# COMPACT_ATOMS: atom_id res chain seq x y z
N MET A 1 1.04 11.64 -49.89
CA MET A 1 1.37 10.44 -49.09
C MET A 1 2.27 10.73 -47.87
N ALA A 2 2.66 11.99 -47.59
CA ALA A 2 3.53 12.36 -46.44
C ALA A 2 2.79 13.00 -45.24
N THR A 3 1.47 13.24 -45.34
CA THR A 3 0.68 13.91 -44.30
C THR A 3 0.23 12.96 -43.19
N GLY A 4 -0.08 11.70 -43.50
CA GLY A 4 -0.52 10.72 -42.50
C GLY A 4 0.56 10.34 -41.47
N SER A 5 1.84 10.37 -41.83
CA SER A 5 2.94 10.06 -40.91
C SER A 5 3.22 11.14 -39.86
N VAL A 6 2.83 12.39 -40.13
CA VAL A 6 3.01 13.51 -39.20
C VAL A 6 1.83 13.58 -38.22
N GLU A 7 0.60 13.39 -38.70
CA GLU A 7 -0.61 13.27 -37.86
C GLU A 7 -0.48 12.08 -36.88
N ASP A 8 -0.02 10.92 -37.35
CA ASP A 8 0.20 9.74 -36.49
C ASP A 8 1.28 9.94 -35.43
N ALA A 9 2.27 10.81 -35.69
CA ALA A 9 3.34 11.13 -34.76
C ALA A 9 2.89 12.14 -33.70
N GLU A 10 2.13 13.16 -34.11
CA GLU A 10 1.55 14.16 -33.22
C GLU A 10 0.54 13.52 -32.25
N ASP A 11 -0.37 12.67 -32.74
CA ASP A 11 -1.34 11.95 -31.91
C ASP A 11 -0.68 11.02 -30.89
N ARG A 12 0.40 10.32 -31.29
CA ARG A 12 1.17 9.45 -30.39
C ARG A 12 1.91 10.25 -29.33
N SER A 13 2.46 11.42 -29.67
CA SER A 13 3.10 12.33 -28.73
C SER A 13 2.11 12.87 -27.69
N ARG A 14 0.89 13.22 -28.14
CA ARG A 14 -0.20 13.71 -27.29
C ARG A 14 -0.69 12.62 -26.34
N SER A 15 -0.90 11.40 -26.83
CA SER A 15 -1.29 10.23 -26.02
C SER A 15 -0.27 9.97 -24.89
N ARG A 16 1.03 9.96 -25.22
CA ARG A 16 2.11 9.79 -24.23
C ARG A 16 2.12 10.87 -23.16
N SER A 17 1.92 12.13 -23.55
CA SER A 17 1.87 13.26 -22.60
C SER A 17 0.67 13.15 -21.64
N VAL A 18 -0.50 12.81 -22.16
CA VAL A 18 -1.73 12.60 -21.39
C VAL A 18 -1.56 11.43 -20.40
N ALA A 19 -1.00 10.32 -20.86
CA ALA A 19 -0.69 9.16 -20.03
C ALA A 19 0.35 9.44 -18.95
N PHE A 20 1.42 10.17 -19.28
CA PHE A 20 2.43 10.60 -18.31
C PHE A 20 1.81 11.46 -17.20
N ARG A 21 0.98 12.45 -17.56
CA ARG A 21 0.25 13.28 -16.59
C ARG A 21 -0.69 12.47 -15.72
N PHE A 22 -1.37 11.47 -16.28
CA PHE A 22 -2.22 10.57 -15.52
C PHE A 22 -1.42 9.77 -14.49
N VAL A 23 -0.30 9.17 -14.90
CA VAL A 23 0.59 8.41 -14.01
C VAL A 23 1.14 9.30 -12.89
N LEU A 24 1.54 10.54 -13.22
CA LEU A 24 2.03 11.49 -12.22
C LEU A 24 0.92 11.87 -11.23
N LEU A 25 -0.29 12.12 -11.71
CA LEU A 25 -1.45 12.46 -10.87
C LEU A 25 -1.85 11.28 -9.96
N PHE A 26 -1.94 10.06 -10.49
CA PHE A 26 -2.18 8.86 -9.68
C PHE A 26 -1.03 8.57 -8.71
N GLY A 27 0.21 8.84 -9.12
CA GLY A 27 1.37 8.78 -8.23
C GLY A 27 1.25 9.76 -7.06
N ALA A 28 0.75 10.98 -7.30
CA ALA A 28 0.46 11.93 -6.23
C ALA A 28 -0.71 11.47 -5.33
N VAL A 29 -1.75 10.87 -5.90
CA VAL A 29 -2.83 10.22 -5.12
C VAL A 29 -2.25 9.15 -4.20
N SER A 30 -1.41 8.24 -4.72
CA SER A 30 -0.78 7.18 -3.94
C SER A 30 0.20 7.72 -2.90
N PHE A 31 1.00 8.73 -3.23
CA PHE A 31 1.86 9.43 -2.27
C PHE A 31 1.09 9.88 -1.02
N PHE A 32 -0.01 10.62 -1.20
CA PHE A 32 -0.79 11.10 -0.05
C PHE A 32 -1.55 9.97 0.66
N ALA A 33 -1.99 8.95 -0.08
CA ALA A 33 -2.68 7.81 0.50
C ALA A 33 -1.76 6.98 1.40
N ASP A 34 -0.52 6.74 0.96
CA ASP A 34 0.46 5.96 1.71
C ASP A 34 1.20 6.80 2.74
N PHE A 35 1.28 8.12 2.59
CA PHE A 35 1.52 9.02 3.72
C PHE A 35 0.50 8.74 4.83
N ALA A 36 -0.80 8.93 4.56
CA ALA A 36 -1.82 8.76 5.60
C ALA A 36 -1.76 7.36 6.24
N TYR A 37 -1.69 6.33 5.40
CA TYR A 37 -1.74 4.94 5.85
C TYR A 37 -0.49 4.48 6.60
N GLU A 38 0.70 4.71 6.06
CA GLU A 38 1.94 4.27 6.69
C GLU A 38 2.24 5.11 7.92
N GLY A 39 1.86 6.39 7.90
CA GLY A 39 1.81 7.24 9.09
C GLY A 39 0.97 6.59 10.21
N ALA A 40 -0.26 6.17 9.92
CA ALA A 40 -1.10 5.47 10.89
C ALA A 40 -0.46 4.16 11.38
N ARG A 41 -0.07 3.26 10.47
CA ARG A 41 0.53 1.96 10.80
C ARG A 41 1.73 2.07 11.73
N SER A 42 2.53 3.12 11.56
CA SER A 42 3.73 3.35 12.37
C SER A 42 3.47 3.53 13.87
N ILE A 43 2.23 3.83 14.28
CA ILE A 43 1.84 4.05 15.68
C ILE A 43 0.70 3.15 16.17
N VAL A 44 0.07 2.35 15.31
CA VAL A 44 -1.13 1.56 15.65
C VAL A 44 -0.91 0.60 16.82
N GLY A 45 0.23 -0.10 16.86
CA GLY A 45 0.54 -1.03 17.95
C GLY A 45 0.53 -0.38 19.33
N PRO A 46 1.40 0.62 19.58
CA PRO A 46 1.39 1.39 20.82
C PRO A 46 0.06 2.05 21.12
N TYR A 47 -0.64 2.56 20.10
CA TYR A 47 -1.94 3.19 20.29
C TYR A 47 -2.99 2.22 20.82
N LEU A 48 -3.10 1.03 20.22
CA LEU A 48 -3.98 -0.03 20.73
C LEU A 48 -3.60 -0.43 22.16
N ALA A 49 -2.30 -0.42 22.51
CA ALA A 49 -1.84 -0.68 23.86
C ALA A 49 -2.36 0.33 24.88
N VAL A 50 -2.34 1.62 24.53
CA VAL A 50 -2.91 2.71 25.36
C VAL A 50 -4.41 2.56 25.51
N LEU A 51 -5.10 2.10 24.46
CA LEU A 51 -6.53 1.82 24.48
C LEU A 51 -6.92 0.49 25.17
N GLY A 52 -5.95 -0.20 25.79
CA GLY A 52 -6.19 -1.40 26.61
C GLY A 52 -6.11 -2.74 25.87
N ALA A 53 -5.60 -2.78 24.64
CA ALA A 53 -5.40 -4.03 23.92
C ALA A 53 -4.27 -4.88 24.53
N SER A 54 -4.47 -6.20 24.53
CA SER A 54 -3.39 -7.17 24.76
C SER A 54 -2.56 -7.37 23.50
N ALA A 55 -1.35 -7.92 23.64
CA ALA A 55 -0.52 -8.31 22.49
C ALA A 55 -1.27 -9.26 21.54
N THR A 56 -2.04 -10.22 22.09
CA THR A 56 -2.88 -11.13 21.31
C THR A 56 -3.94 -10.38 20.51
N ALA A 57 -4.61 -9.39 21.11
CA ALA A 57 -5.61 -8.58 20.41
C ALA A 57 -4.96 -7.79 19.27
N VAL A 58 -3.80 -7.15 19.50
CA VAL A 58 -3.06 -6.43 18.45
C VAL A 58 -2.66 -7.35 17.30
N GLY A 59 -2.09 -8.52 17.62
CA GLY A 59 -1.72 -9.53 16.63
C GLY A 59 -2.92 -10.03 15.81
N MET A 60 -4.06 -10.31 16.46
CA MET A 60 -5.28 -10.72 15.78
C MET A 60 -5.84 -9.63 14.87
N VAL A 61 -5.89 -8.38 15.31
CA VAL A 61 -6.40 -7.26 14.50
C VAL A 61 -5.51 -7.04 13.27
N ALA A 62 -4.19 -7.05 13.46
CA ALA A 62 -3.24 -6.90 12.36
C ALA A 62 -3.34 -8.06 11.36
N GLY A 63 -3.25 -9.31 11.84
CA GLY A 63 -3.31 -10.50 11.00
C GLY A 63 -4.65 -10.67 10.28
N PHE A 64 -5.76 -10.42 10.97
CA PHE A 64 -7.09 -10.46 10.34
C PHE A 64 -7.29 -9.34 9.33
N GLY A 65 -6.71 -8.16 9.59
CA GLY A 65 -6.65 -7.06 8.62
C GLY A 65 -5.92 -7.45 7.34
N GLU A 66 -4.77 -8.13 7.44
CA GLU A 66 -4.06 -8.65 6.27
C GLU A 66 -4.87 -9.74 5.55
N LEU A 67 -5.50 -10.65 6.28
CA LEU A 67 -6.38 -11.68 5.69
C LEU A 67 -7.52 -11.06 4.88
N ILE A 68 -8.23 -10.08 5.45
CA ILE A 68 -9.27 -9.31 4.74
C ILE A 68 -8.67 -8.64 3.51
N GLY A 69 -7.52 -7.98 3.68
CA GLY A 69 -6.78 -7.30 2.63
C GLY A 69 -6.53 -8.20 1.42
N TYR A 70 -5.97 -9.39 1.63
CA TYR A 70 -5.63 -10.30 0.54
C TYR A 70 -6.85 -11.05 -0.02
N ALA A 71 -7.73 -11.57 0.84
CA ALA A 71 -8.89 -12.34 0.40
C ALA A 71 -9.85 -11.48 -0.42
N LEU A 72 -10.13 -10.25 0.02
CA LEU A 72 -11.07 -9.38 -0.68
C LEU A 72 -10.50 -8.80 -1.96
N ARG A 73 -9.17 -8.68 -2.12
CA ARG A 73 -8.56 -8.29 -3.41
C ARG A 73 -8.90 -9.26 -4.53
N LEU A 74 -8.95 -10.56 -4.24
CA LEU A 74 -9.36 -11.59 -5.22
C LEU A 74 -10.83 -11.42 -5.62
N LEU A 75 -11.69 -11.05 -4.68
CA LEU A 75 -13.12 -10.84 -4.95
C LEU A 75 -13.37 -9.51 -5.67
N SER A 76 -12.78 -8.42 -5.17
CA SER A 76 -12.95 -7.08 -5.73
C SER A 76 -12.37 -6.97 -7.15
N GLY A 77 -11.27 -7.66 -7.45
CA GLY A 77 -10.75 -7.80 -8.82
C GLY A 77 -11.79 -8.40 -9.77
N ARG A 78 -12.34 -9.57 -9.43
CA ARG A 78 -13.40 -10.21 -10.24
C ARG A 78 -14.64 -9.34 -10.40
N ILE A 79 -15.07 -8.67 -9.33
CA ILE A 79 -16.22 -7.76 -9.36
C ILE A 79 -15.92 -6.57 -10.27
N SER A 80 -14.73 -5.99 -10.17
CA SER A 80 -14.30 -4.86 -10.99
C SER A 80 -14.28 -5.23 -12.47
N ASP A 81 -13.70 -6.38 -12.81
CA ASP A 81 -13.61 -6.83 -14.20
C ASP A 81 -15.00 -7.13 -14.80
N ARG A 82 -15.90 -7.73 -14.00
CA ARG A 82 -17.27 -8.05 -14.43
C ARG A 82 -18.14 -6.80 -14.58
N THR A 83 -18.04 -5.85 -13.66
CA THR A 83 -18.88 -4.64 -13.67
C THR A 83 -18.31 -3.52 -14.53
N ARG A 84 -16.99 -3.56 -14.80
CA ARG A 84 -16.21 -2.50 -15.45
C ARG A 84 -16.34 -1.12 -14.79
N ARG A 85 -16.76 -1.07 -13.52
CA ARG A 85 -16.95 0.17 -12.75
C ARG A 85 -15.68 0.54 -11.98
N PHE A 86 -14.56 0.62 -12.69
CA PHE A 86 -13.23 0.79 -12.07
C PHE A 86 -13.16 2.07 -11.24
N TRP A 87 -13.67 3.18 -11.77
CA TRP A 87 -13.68 4.46 -11.06
C TRP A 87 -14.56 4.45 -9.80
N LEU A 88 -15.74 3.84 -9.86
CA LEU A 88 -16.65 3.78 -8.72
C LEU A 88 -16.02 2.98 -7.57
N LEU A 89 -15.47 1.80 -7.88
CA LEU A 89 -14.82 0.95 -6.87
C LEU A 89 -13.56 1.60 -6.31
N THR A 90 -12.78 2.28 -7.15
CA THR A 90 -11.61 3.06 -6.72
C THR A 90 -12.02 4.17 -5.75
N LEU A 91 -12.96 5.03 -6.14
CA LEU A 91 -13.47 6.13 -5.30
C LEU A 91 -14.05 5.61 -3.98
N PHE A 92 -14.85 4.56 -4.04
CA PHE A 92 -15.47 3.97 -2.85
C PHE A 92 -14.44 3.42 -1.88
N GLY A 93 -13.48 2.62 -2.35
CA GLY A 93 -12.44 2.05 -1.49
C GLY A 93 -11.48 3.11 -0.94
N TYR A 94 -11.13 4.14 -1.72
CA TYR A 94 -10.40 5.30 -1.22
C TYR A 94 -11.21 6.07 -0.17
N GLY A 95 -12.49 6.31 -0.39
CA GLY A 95 -13.37 6.97 0.58
C GLY A 95 -13.40 6.25 1.92
N ILE A 96 -13.59 4.93 1.90
CA ILE A 96 -13.57 4.10 3.12
C ILE A 96 -12.21 4.20 3.83
N SER A 97 -11.12 3.91 3.11
CA SER A 97 -9.78 3.84 3.72
C SER A 97 -9.29 5.20 4.22
N MET A 98 -9.53 6.28 3.47
CA MET A 98 -9.12 7.63 3.84
C MET A 98 -10.01 8.24 4.93
N ALA A 99 -11.25 7.78 5.10
CA ALA A 99 -12.08 8.17 6.24
C ALA A 99 -11.69 7.43 7.52
N ALA A 100 -11.37 6.14 7.42
CA ALA A 100 -11.07 5.31 8.58
C ALA A 100 -9.81 5.75 9.35
N VAL A 101 -8.77 6.19 8.64
CA VAL A 101 -7.48 6.55 9.26
C VAL A 101 -7.59 7.75 10.23
N PRO A 102 -8.14 8.92 9.84
CA PRO A 102 -8.22 10.05 10.77
C PRO A 102 -9.24 9.85 11.89
N LEU A 103 -10.28 9.03 11.66
CA LEU A 103 -11.26 8.68 12.69
C LEU A 103 -10.64 7.90 13.85
N LEU A 104 -9.45 7.31 13.68
CA LEU A 104 -8.69 6.71 14.79
C LEU A 104 -8.39 7.74 15.88
N ALA A 105 -8.28 9.03 15.56
CA ALA A 105 -8.11 10.08 16.57
C ALA A 105 -9.26 10.12 17.59
N LEU A 106 -10.45 9.65 17.21
CA LEU A 106 -11.65 9.66 18.04
C LEU A 106 -11.86 8.35 18.80
N ALA A 107 -10.95 7.38 18.67
CA ALA A 107 -11.13 6.09 19.29
C ALA A 107 -10.95 6.16 20.82
N SER A 108 -11.98 5.73 21.54
CA SER A 108 -12.02 5.70 23.01
C SER A 108 -11.64 4.34 23.59
N ASN A 109 -11.63 3.29 22.78
CA ASN A 109 -11.32 1.92 23.19
C ASN A 109 -10.73 1.11 22.02
N TRP A 110 -9.98 0.05 22.33
CA TRP A 110 -9.28 -0.72 21.30
C TRP A 110 -10.22 -1.45 20.32
N PRO A 111 -11.42 -1.96 20.70
CA PRO A 111 -12.32 -2.58 19.73
C PRO A 111 -12.82 -1.60 18.67
N PHE A 112 -13.12 -0.36 19.05
CA PHE A 112 -13.50 0.68 18.09
C PHE A 112 -12.36 1.02 17.13
N ALA A 113 -11.13 1.18 17.66
CA ALA A 113 -9.94 1.37 16.83
C ALA A 113 -9.69 0.17 15.89
N ALA A 114 -9.85 -1.05 16.38
CA ALA A 114 -9.74 -2.26 15.58
C ALA A 114 -10.76 -2.28 14.42
N GLY A 115 -12.02 -1.90 14.68
CA GLY A 115 -13.04 -1.76 13.63
C GLY A 115 -12.62 -0.79 12.53
N LEU A 116 -12.05 0.36 12.89
CA LEU A 116 -11.53 1.33 11.92
C LEU A 116 -10.34 0.79 11.13
N LEU A 117 -9.42 0.05 11.77
CA LEU A 117 -8.30 -0.58 11.09
C LEU A 117 -8.78 -1.64 10.08
N LEU A 118 -9.74 -2.49 10.45
CA LEU A 118 -10.32 -3.47 9.53
C LEU A 118 -11.08 -2.79 8.38
N LEU A 119 -11.79 -1.70 8.65
CA LEU A 119 -12.48 -0.90 7.65
C LEU A 119 -11.49 -0.27 6.67
N GLU A 120 -10.37 0.23 7.17
CA GLU A 120 -9.28 0.76 6.34
C GLU A 120 -8.75 -0.34 5.39
N ARG A 121 -8.48 -1.55 5.90
CA ARG A 121 -8.03 -2.70 5.10
C ARG A 121 -9.04 -3.13 4.06
N LEU A 122 -10.33 -3.12 4.40
CA LEU A 122 -11.42 -3.36 3.47
C LEU A 122 -11.41 -2.33 2.33
N GLY A 123 -11.30 -1.04 2.65
CA GLY A 123 -11.22 0.03 1.66
C GLY A 123 -10.05 -0.13 0.70
N LYS A 124 -8.86 -0.46 1.22
CA LYS A 124 -7.67 -0.77 0.40
C LYS A 124 -7.89 -1.99 -0.49
N ALA A 125 -8.50 -3.06 0.03
CA ALA A 125 -8.77 -4.26 -0.75
C ALA A 125 -9.73 -4.00 -1.93
N ILE A 126 -10.69 -3.11 -1.75
CA ILE A 126 -11.65 -2.73 -2.79
C ILE A 126 -10.99 -1.85 -3.86
N ARG A 127 -10.17 -0.86 -3.45
CA ARG A 127 -9.61 0.13 -4.39
C ARG A 127 -8.44 -0.40 -5.21
N ASN A 128 -7.62 -1.32 -4.68
CA ASN A 128 -6.33 -1.65 -5.30
C ASN A 128 -6.48 -2.31 -6.68
N PRO A 129 -7.27 -3.38 -6.87
CA PRO A 129 -7.42 -3.98 -8.20
C PRO A 129 -7.92 -3.02 -9.29
N PRO A 130 -9.02 -2.25 -9.09
CA PRO A 130 -9.46 -1.31 -10.12
C PRO A 130 -8.48 -0.16 -10.35
N ARG A 131 -7.81 0.34 -9.31
CA ARG A 131 -6.75 1.35 -9.42
C ARG A 131 -5.62 0.87 -10.31
N ASP A 132 -5.15 -0.37 -10.09
CA ASP A 132 -4.03 -0.94 -10.83
C ASP A 132 -4.39 -1.13 -12.32
N VAL A 133 -5.65 -1.48 -12.60
CA VAL A 133 -6.18 -1.49 -13.97
C VAL A 133 -6.16 -0.09 -14.58
N LEU A 134 -6.68 0.93 -13.89
CA LEU A 134 -6.66 2.32 -14.40
C LEU A 134 -5.23 2.80 -14.69
N LEU A 135 -4.28 2.48 -13.82
CA LEU A 135 -2.86 2.82 -13.98
C LEU A 135 -2.20 2.07 -15.15
N SER A 136 -2.50 0.76 -15.32
CA SER A 136 -1.92 -0.04 -16.39
C SER A 136 -2.27 0.49 -17.77
N HIS A 137 -3.46 1.09 -17.92
CA HIS A 137 -3.88 1.71 -19.19
C HIS A 137 -2.97 2.87 -19.58
N ALA A 138 -2.66 3.77 -18.64
CA ALA A 138 -1.73 4.86 -18.91
C ALA A 138 -0.29 4.37 -19.07
N ALA A 139 0.12 3.40 -18.26
CA ALA A 139 1.46 2.83 -18.33
C ALA A 139 1.74 2.13 -19.68
N LYS A 140 0.71 1.63 -20.38
CA LYS A 140 0.86 1.03 -21.72
C LYS A 140 1.40 2.02 -22.75
N GLU A 141 1.03 3.30 -22.67
CA GLU A 141 1.42 4.33 -23.64
C GLU A 141 2.86 4.82 -23.46
N ILE A 142 3.36 4.80 -22.21
CA ILE A 142 4.69 5.31 -21.83
C ILE A 142 5.70 4.20 -21.46
N GLY A 143 5.26 2.94 -21.42
CA GLY A 143 6.04 1.78 -21.00
C GLY A 143 5.75 1.38 -19.56
N TYR A 144 5.43 0.09 -19.34
CA TYR A 144 5.04 -0.42 -18.02
C TYR A 144 6.10 -0.20 -16.95
N GLY A 145 7.37 -0.52 -17.23
CA GLY A 145 8.45 -0.36 -16.26
C GLY A 145 8.63 1.08 -15.79
N TRP A 146 8.56 2.04 -16.72
CA TRP A 146 8.66 3.46 -16.39
C TRP A 146 7.42 3.97 -15.64
N GLY A 147 6.22 3.68 -16.16
CA GLY A 147 4.96 4.14 -15.57
C GLY A 147 4.74 3.60 -14.15
N PHE A 148 4.91 2.29 -13.95
CA PHE A 148 4.81 1.69 -12.62
C PHE A 148 6.00 2.08 -11.72
N GLY A 149 7.21 2.22 -12.26
CA GLY A 149 8.38 2.65 -11.50
C GLY A 149 8.22 4.07 -10.93
N LEU A 150 7.73 5.02 -11.74
CA LEU A 150 7.46 6.39 -11.29
C LEU A 150 6.36 6.42 -10.21
N HIS A 151 5.27 5.68 -10.44
CA HIS A 151 4.20 5.54 -9.45
C HIS A 151 4.73 4.96 -8.13
N GLN A 152 5.53 3.89 -8.20
CA GLN A 152 6.09 3.23 -7.03
C GLN A 152 7.09 4.13 -6.27
N ALA A 153 7.85 4.97 -6.97
CA ALA A 153 8.74 5.92 -6.33
C ALA A 153 7.95 6.96 -5.49
N LEU A 154 6.84 7.48 -6.03
CA LEU A 154 5.97 8.42 -5.31
C LEU A 154 5.26 7.75 -4.13
N ASP A 155 4.77 6.53 -4.33
CA ASP A 155 4.19 5.66 -3.28
C ASP A 155 5.18 5.50 -2.11
N GLN A 156 6.43 5.14 -2.39
CA GLN A 156 7.47 4.95 -1.37
C GLN A 156 7.85 6.25 -0.64
N CYS A 157 7.88 7.37 -1.36
CA CYS A 157 8.12 8.68 -0.73
C CYS A 157 7.01 9.02 0.28
N GLY A 158 5.75 8.76 -0.07
CA GLY A 158 4.63 8.93 0.85
C GLY A 158 4.76 8.03 2.08
N ALA A 159 5.04 6.75 1.84
CA ALA A 159 5.25 5.74 2.85
C ALA A 159 6.39 6.04 3.84
N LEU A 160 7.42 6.77 3.39
CA LEU A 160 8.52 7.25 4.23
C LEU A 160 8.15 8.52 5.00
N ILE A 161 7.55 9.51 4.33
CA ILE A 161 7.25 10.83 4.90
C ILE A 161 6.17 10.76 5.97
N GLY A 162 5.15 9.90 5.80
CA GLY A 162 4.06 9.80 6.76
C GLY A 162 4.48 9.45 8.18
N PRO A 163 5.23 8.35 8.38
CA PRO A 163 5.78 7.99 9.69
C PRO A 163 6.70 9.07 10.28
N LEU A 164 7.48 9.77 9.46
CA LEU A 164 8.35 10.87 9.93
C LEU A 164 7.55 12.04 10.49
N LEU A 165 6.46 12.44 9.82
CA LEU A 165 5.58 13.50 10.30
C LEU A 165 4.81 13.07 11.56
N VAL A 166 4.36 11.82 11.61
CA VAL A 166 3.77 11.24 12.83
C VAL A 166 4.75 11.23 13.99
N ALA A 167 6.03 10.92 13.76
CA ALA A 167 7.09 11.03 14.77
C ALA A 167 7.20 12.46 15.30
N GLY A 168 7.22 13.45 14.40
CA GLY A 168 7.30 14.88 14.74
C GLY A 168 6.13 15.33 15.61
N VAL A 169 4.89 14.96 15.24
CA VAL A 169 3.71 15.28 16.06
C VAL A 169 3.78 14.61 17.42
N LEU A 170 4.16 13.33 17.47
CA LEU A 170 4.23 12.58 18.72
C LEU A 170 5.34 13.12 19.65
N ALA A 171 6.44 13.63 19.09
CA ALA A 171 7.50 14.26 19.87
C ALA A 171 7.06 15.56 20.55
N VAL A 172 6.18 16.34 19.91
CA VAL A 172 5.67 17.62 20.44
C VAL A 172 4.46 17.40 21.35
N GLN A 173 3.44 16.71 20.85
CA GLN A 173 2.15 16.55 21.52
C GLN A 173 2.14 15.44 22.57
N LYS A 174 3.04 14.45 22.44
CA LYS A 174 3.14 13.27 23.34
C LYS A 174 1.87 12.41 23.41
N GLU A 175 0.91 12.65 22.53
CA GLU A 175 -0.35 11.94 22.44
C GLU A 175 -0.58 11.42 21.01
N TYR A 176 -1.26 10.28 20.89
CA TYR A 176 -1.57 9.65 19.60
C TYR A 176 -2.73 10.30 18.83
N PRO A 177 -3.85 10.75 19.46
CA PRO A 177 -4.97 11.34 18.73
C PRO A 177 -4.60 12.52 17.81
N PRO A 178 -3.75 13.49 18.22
CA PRO A 178 -3.30 14.56 17.32
C PRO A 178 -2.54 14.03 16.10
N ALA A 179 -1.77 12.95 16.24
CA ALA A 179 -1.04 12.34 15.14
C ALA A 179 -1.99 11.70 14.12
N PHE A 180 -3.05 11.01 14.56
CA PHE A 180 -4.09 10.51 13.66
C PHE A 180 -4.92 11.64 13.02
N ALA A 181 -5.23 12.70 13.78
CA ALA A 181 -5.98 13.84 13.27
C ALA A 181 -5.21 14.58 12.16
N LEU A 182 -3.88 14.69 12.26
CA LEU A 182 -3.04 15.25 11.20
C LEU A 182 -3.23 14.50 9.87
N LEU A 183 -3.42 13.18 9.91
CA LEU A 183 -3.59 12.35 8.72
C LEU A 183 -4.88 12.65 7.95
N LEU A 184 -5.79 13.47 8.51
CA LEU A 184 -6.92 14.02 7.77
C LEU A 184 -6.45 14.86 6.58
N LEU A 185 -5.36 15.61 6.72
CA LEU A 185 -4.85 16.45 5.64
C LEU A 185 -4.43 15.62 4.41
N PRO A 186 -3.51 14.63 4.50
CA PRO A 186 -3.17 13.78 3.36
C PRO A 186 -4.37 12.93 2.89
N ALA A 187 -5.29 12.53 3.78
CA ALA A 187 -6.52 11.85 3.38
C ALA A 187 -7.41 12.72 2.46
N LEU A 188 -7.64 13.99 2.82
CA LEU A 188 -8.40 14.93 2.00
C LEU A 188 -7.68 15.25 0.68
N MET A 189 -6.35 15.40 0.71
CA MET A 189 -5.55 15.59 -0.51
C MET A 189 -5.68 14.39 -1.46
N THR A 190 -5.64 13.17 -0.92
CA THR A 190 -5.85 11.94 -1.69
C THR A 190 -7.20 11.95 -2.39
N LEU A 191 -8.28 12.23 -1.65
CA LEU A 191 -9.64 12.25 -2.20
C LEU A 191 -9.82 13.38 -3.21
N GLY A 192 -9.31 14.57 -2.94
CA GLY A 192 -9.35 15.71 -3.85
C GLY A 192 -8.63 15.43 -5.17
N LEU A 193 -7.39 14.93 -5.10
CA LEU A 193 -6.62 14.56 -6.29
C LEU A 193 -7.25 13.40 -7.06
N LEU A 194 -7.86 12.43 -6.37
CA LEU A 194 -8.57 11.33 -7.01
C LEU A 194 -9.82 11.82 -7.76
N LEU A 195 -10.56 12.78 -7.20
CA LEU A 195 -11.67 13.44 -7.89
C LEU A 195 -11.20 14.23 -9.11
N VAL A 196 -10.10 14.98 -8.98
CA VAL A 196 -9.47 15.66 -10.13
C VAL A 196 -9.08 14.66 -11.21
N ALA A 197 -8.47 13.53 -10.83
CA ALA A 197 -8.11 12.46 -11.76
C ALA A 197 -9.35 11.88 -12.46
N ARG A 198 -10.45 11.67 -11.72
CA ARG A 198 -11.72 11.19 -12.28
C ARG A 198 -12.29 12.17 -13.30
N LEU A 199 -12.23 13.48 -13.02
CA LEU A 199 -12.78 14.53 -13.87
C LEU A 199 -11.95 14.73 -15.15
N LEU A 200 -10.62 14.71 -15.03
CA LEU A 200 -9.71 14.86 -16.16
C LEU A 200 -9.65 13.62 -17.05
N TYR A 201 -9.88 12.44 -16.47
CA TYR A 201 -9.76 11.15 -17.16
C TYR A 201 -10.98 10.25 -16.91
N PRO A 202 -12.18 10.64 -17.41
CA PRO A 202 -13.42 9.93 -17.13
C PRO A 202 -13.59 8.60 -17.87
N GLN A 203 -12.81 8.34 -18.93
CA GLN A 203 -12.94 7.12 -19.76
C GLN A 203 -11.62 6.34 -20.02
N PRO A 204 -10.89 5.85 -19.00
CA PRO A 204 -9.84 4.85 -19.24
C PRO A 204 -10.45 3.50 -19.67
N GLU A 205 -11.73 3.29 -19.35
CA GLU A 205 -12.50 2.05 -19.51
C GLU A 205 -12.90 1.74 -20.97
N ALA A 206 -12.75 2.71 -21.88
CA ALA A 206 -13.13 2.57 -23.31
C ALA A 206 -12.09 1.78 -24.13
N ALA A 207 -10.87 1.64 -23.62
CA ALA A 207 -9.90 0.72 -24.22
C ALA A 207 -10.40 -0.71 -23.98
N LYS A 208 -10.65 -1.45 -25.06
CA LYS A 208 -11.08 -2.85 -25.02
C LYS A 208 -10.20 -3.64 -24.05
N VAL A 209 -10.69 -3.85 -22.83
CA VAL A 209 -10.17 -4.89 -21.94
C VAL A 209 -10.44 -6.19 -22.69
N THR A 210 -9.41 -6.65 -23.39
CA THR A 210 -9.40 -8.02 -23.88
C THR A 210 -9.27 -8.80 -22.58
N LEU A 211 -10.41 -9.22 -22.04
CA LEU A 211 -10.43 -10.23 -20.99
C LEU A 211 -9.62 -11.36 -21.61
N LEU A 212 -8.38 -11.50 -21.18
CA LEU A 212 -7.62 -12.69 -21.50
C LEU A 212 -8.53 -13.80 -21.00
N ASP A 213 -9.05 -14.60 -21.93
CA ASP A 213 -9.77 -15.82 -21.62
C ASP A 213 -8.72 -16.76 -21.04
N LEU A 214 -8.36 -16.48 -19.77
CA LEU A 214 -7.51 -17.30 -18.95
C LEU A 214 -8.38 -18.51 -18.62
N LYS A 215 -8.57 -19.39 -19.61
CA LYS A 215 -8.84 -20.79 -19.34
C LYS A 215 -7.87 -21.17 -18.24
N ALA A 216 -8.40 -21.65 -17.12
CA ALA A 216 -7.62 -22.05 -15.95
C ALA A 216 -6.60 -23.11 -16.39
N LYS A 217 -5.45 -22.67 -16.90
CA LYS A 217 -4.32 -23.53 -17.14
C LYS A 217 -3.86 -23.96 -15.76
N GLU A 218 -3.68 -25.26 -15.62
CA GLU A 218 -3.09 -25.82 -14.42
C GLU A 218 -1.79 -25.07 -14.12
N LEU A 219 -1.68 -24.54 -12.90
CA LEU A 219 -0.49 -23.82 -12.47
C LEU A 219 0.64 -24.83 -12.33
N PRO A 220 1.86 -24.51 -12.80
CA PRO A 220 2.98 -25.45 -12.80
C PRO A 220 3.34 -25.88 -11.37
N GLY A 221 3.91 -27.08 -11.18
CA GLY A 221 4.29 -27.58 -9.84
C GLY A 221 5.19 -26.63 -9.04
N VAL A 222 6.08 -25.89 -9.73
CA VAL A 222 6.94 -24.85 -9.13
C VAL A 222 6.13 -23.74 -8.45
N PHE A 223 4.96 -23.38 -9.00
CA PHE A 223 4.07 -22.39 -8.38
C PHE A 223 3.59 -22.85 -7.00
N TRP A 224 3.21 -24.13 -6.87
CA TRP A 224 2.73 -24.67 -5.59
C TRP A 224 3.85 -24.76 -4.55
N ILE A 225 5.06 -25.14 -4.96
CA ILE A 225 6.24 -25.11 -4.08
C ILE A 225 6.51 -23.68 -3.59
N TYR A 226 6.51 -22.71 -4.51
CA TYR A 226 6.66 -21.30 -4.17
C TYR A 226 5.55 -20.81 -3.23
N LEU A 227 4.30 -21.19 -3.48
CA LEU A 227 3.17 -20.81 -2.65
C LEU A 227 3.28 -21.36 -1.23
N VAL A 228 3.67 -22.63 -1.07
CA VAL A 228 3.89 -23.24 0.25
C VAL A 228 5.05 -22.55 0.97
N ALA A 229 6.16 -22.29 0.27
CA ALA A 229 7.29 -21.57 0.86
C ALA A 229 6.88 -20.15 1.32
N ALA A 230 6.18 -19.40 0.47
CA ALA A 230 5.68 -18.06 0.80
C ALA A 230 4.69 -18.10 1.97
N ALA A 231 3.83 -19.11 2.04
CA ALA A 231 2.90 -19.30 3.16
C ALA A 231 3.62 -19.58 4.48
N LEU A 232 4.67 -20.41 4.46
CA LEU A 232 5.50 -20.67 5.65
C LEU A 232 6.25 -19.42 6.11
N VAL A 233 6.81 -18.64 5.18
CA VAL A 233 7.44 -17.36 5.51
C VAL A 233 6.43 -16.38 6.10
N ALA A 234 5.24 -16.28 5.50
CA ALA A 234 4.17 -15.43 6.00
C ALA A 234 3.68 -15.87 7.41
N ALA A 235 3.62 -17.18 7.68
CA ALA A 235 3.23 -17.70 8.99
C ALA A 235 4.25 -17.34 10.09
N GLY A 236 5.53 -17.19 9.76
CA GLY A 236 6.58 -16.76 10.68
C GLY A 236 6.75 -15.24 10.78
N PHE A 237 6.03 -14.46 9.98
CA PHE A 237 6.16 -13.01 9.94
C PHE A 237 5.30 -12.35 11.02
N ALA A 238 5.90 -11.46 11.81
CA ALA A 238 5.17 -10.66 12.79
C ALA A 238 4.88 -9.28 12.20
N ASP A 239 3.61 -8.88 12.20
CA ASP A 239 3.20 -7.57 11.72
C ASP A 239 3.82 -6.45 12.58
N PHE A 240 4.14 -5.31 11.95
CA PHE A 240 4.74 -4.19 12.65
C PHE A 240 3.88 -3.65 13.79
N ALA A 241 2.54 -3.77 13.74
CA ALA A 241 1.69 -3.39 14.86
C ALA A 241 2.02 -4.20 16.12
N LEU A 242 2.32 -5.50 15.99
CA LEU A 242 2.71 -6.33 17.13
C LEU A 242 4.14 -6.00 17.61
N MET A 243 5.06 -5.77 16.67
CA MET A 243 6.45 -5.39 17.01
C MET A 243 6.50 -4.03 17.74
N SER A 244 5.81 -3.03 17.22
CA SER A 244 5.74 -1.69 17.82
C SER A 244 5.01 -1.68 19.17
N TYR A 245 3.96 -2.50 19.35
CA TYR A 245 3.36 -2.76 20.65
C TYR A 245 4.40 -3.28 21.65
N HIS A 246 5.16 -4.29 21.24
CA HIS A 246 6.19 -4.91 22.07
C HIS A 246 7.27 -3.89 22.46
N PHE A 247 7.76 -3.08 21.51
CA PHE A 247 8.78 -2.07 21.78
C PHE A 247 8.43 -1.12 22.93
N VAL A 248 7.18 -0.63 22.95
CA VAL A 248 6.73 0.30 23.99
C VAL A 248 6.43 -0.42 25.31
N LYS A 249 5.84 -1.63 25.26
CA LYS A 249 5.54 -2.41 26.47
C LYS A 249 6.80 -2.93 27.16
N ALA A 250 7.77 -3.40 26.39
CA ALA A 250 9.07 -3.85 26.88
C ALA A 250 10.01 -2.68 27.23
N LYS A 251 9.65 -1.44 26.88
CA LYS A 251 10.46 -0.22 27.06
C LYS A 251 11.80 -0.27 26.33
N THR A 252 11.89 -1.03 25.23
CA THR A 252 13.10 -1.13 24.41
C THR A 252 13.25 0.04 23.46
N VAL A 253 12.13 0.61 22.98
CA VAL A 253 12.12 1.83 22.15
C VAL A 253 11.16 2.87 22.74
N PRO A 254 11.58 4.14 22.92
CA PRO A 254 10.69 5.20 23.33
C PRO A 254 9.55 5.42 22.32
N ALA A 255 8.34 5.70 22.80
CA ALA A 255 7.16 5.87 21.93
C ALA A 255 7.36 6.87 20.76
N PRO A 256 8.01 8.05 20.93
CA PRO A 256 8.25 8.98 19.81
C PRO A 256 9.21 8.45 18.73
N TRP A 257 10.02 7.42 19.05
CA TRP A 257 11.01 6.84 18.14
C TRP A 257 10.43 5.69 17.31
N VAL A 258 9.33 5.08 17.74
CA VAL A 258 8.69 3.96 17.03
C VAL A 258 8.37 4.31 15.56
N PRO A 259 7.81 5.48 15.24
CA PRO A 259 7.55 5.83 13.84
C PRO A 259 8.81 6.09 13.02
N LEU A 260 9.92 6.48 13.67
CA LEU A 260 11.22 6.64 13.02
C LEU A 260 11.81 5.28 12.64
N VAL A 261 11.66 4.27 13.51
CA VAL A 261 12.05 2.88 13.19
C VAL A 261 11.25 2.38 11.99
N TYR A 262 9.94 2.67 11.97
CA TYR A 262 9.10 2.33 10.82
C TYR A 262 9.53 3.06 9.55
N ALA A 263 9.78 4.37 9.63
CA ALA A 263 10.28 5.18 8.52
C ALA A 263 11.59 4.62 7.95
N ALA A 264 12.54 4.27 8.84
CA ALA A 264 13.80 3.66 8.45
C ALA A 264 13.57 2.32 7.74
N ALA A 265 12.67 1.48 8.24
CA ALA A 265 12.29 0.22 7.58
C ALA A 265 11.71 0.48 6.18
N MET A 266 10.85 1.49 6.00
CA MET A 266 10.32 1.86 4.68
C MET A 266 11.44 2.39 3.76
N GLY A 267 12.32 3.25 4.24
CA GLY A 267 13.47 3.74 3.47
C GLY A 267 14.38 2.61 3.00
N VAL A 268 14.72 1.69 3.91
CA VAL A 268 15.52 0.49 3.61
C VAL A 268 14.80 -0.41 2.62
N SER A 269 13.50 -0.70 2.82
CA SER A 269 12.71 -1.52 1.90
C SER A 269 12.69 -0.92 0.49
N GLY A 270 12.50 0.40 0.38
CA GLY A 270 12.51 1.12 -0.89
C GLY A 270 13.85 0.98 -1.62
N ALA A 271 14.96 1.29 -0.93
CA ALA A 271 16.30 1.17 -1.50
C ALA A 271 16.67 -0.29 -1.85
N ALA A 272 16.34 -1.22 -0.95
CA ALA A 272 16.57 -2.66 -1.11
C ALA A 272 15.81 -3.21 -2.32
N SER A 273 14.59 -2.73 -2.60
CA SER A 273 13.81 -3.18 -3.75
C SER A 273 14.50 -2.90 -5.09
N LEU A 274 15.25 -1.80 -5.21
CA LEU A 274 16.01 -1.47 -6.41
C LEU A 274 17.20 -2.42 -6.60
N VAL A 275 17.94 -2.67 -5.52
CA VAL A 275 19.13 -3.53 -5.53
C VAL A 275 18.75 -5.00 -5.74
N PHE A 276 17.83 -5.50 -4.92
CA PHE A 276 17.41 -6.90 -4.97
C PHE A 276 16.51 -7.20 -6.16
N GLY A 277 15.75 -6.22 -6.67
CA GLY A 277 15.00 -6.38 -7.93
C GLY A 277 15.95 -6.63 -9.10
N TRP A 278 16.97 -5.78 -9.26
CA TRP A 278 18.00 -6.00 -10.29
C TRP A 278 18.76 -7.32 -10.13
N LEU A 279 19.06 -7.72 -8.88
CA LEU A 279 19.76 -8.97 -8.62
C LEU A 279 18.86 -10.19 -8.89
N PHE A 280 17.57 -10.08 -8.58
CA PHE A 280 16.57 -11.10 -8.86
C PHE A 280 16.44 -11.34 -10.37
N ASP A 281 16.46 -10.28 -11.19
CA ASP A 281 16.43 -10.39 -12.65
C ASP A 281 17.62 -11.19 -13.22
N ARG A 282 18.73 -11.28 -12.47
CA ARG A 282 19.95 -12.00 -12.88
C ARG A 282 20.04 -13.42 -12.31
N VAL A 283 19.67 -13.60 -11.05
CA VAL A 283 19.90 -14.83 -10.27
C VAL A 283 18.62 -15.66 -10.09
N GLY A 284 17.46 -15.06 -10.33
CA GLY A 284 16.15 -15.68 -10.19
C GLY A 284 15.81 -16.05 -8.75
N LEU A 285 14.96 -17.08 -8.59
CA LEU A 285 14.39 -17.50 -7.30
C LEU A 285 15.43 -17.92 -6.25
N VAL A 286 16.65 -18.31 -6.65
CA VAL A 286 17.71 -18.73 -5.73
C VAL A 286 18.08 -17.59 -4.76
N LEU A 287 17.94 -16.33 -5.18
CA LEU A 287 18.18 -15.16 -4.34
C LEU A 287 17.27 -15.11 -3.10
N LEU A 288 16.07 -15.71 -3.18
CA LEU A 288 15.10 -15.66 -2.07
C LEU A 288 15.57 -16.47 -0.86
N ILE A 289 16.42 -17.49 -1.05
CA ILE A 289 16.92 -18.35 0.04
C ILE A 289 17.75 -17.53 1.04
N PRO A 290 18.88 -16.90 0.64
CA PRO A 290 19.68 -16.11 1.58
C PRO A 290 18.90 -14.91 2.13
N LEU A 291 18.02 -14.29 1.33
CA LEU A 291 17.16 -13.21 1.83
C LEU A 291 16.23 -13.69 2.94
N THR A 292 15.60 -14.85 2.79
CA THR A 292 14.73 -15.44 3.82
C THR A 292 15.50 -15.75 5.09
N VAL A 293 16.72 -16.30 4.97
CA VAL A 293 17.59 -16.59 6.12
C VAL A 293 17.94 -15.31 6.87
N VAL A 294 18.39 -14.26 6.17
CA VAL A 294 18.70 -12.96 6.78
C VAL A 294 17.45 -12.34 7.39
N SER A 295 16.32 -12.35 6.68
CA SER A 295 15.06 -11.81 7.19
C SER A 295 14.59 -12.54 8.44
N SER A 296 14.81 -13.86 8.58
CA SER A 296 14.41 -14.62 9.78
C SER A 296 15.03 -14.11 11.09
N LEU A 297 16.16 -13.38 11.01
CA LEU A 297 16.81 -12.75 12.16
C LEU A 297 15.99 -11.61 12.76
N PHE A 298 14.95 -11.10 12.07
CA PHE A 298 14.13 -10.01 12.59
C PHE A 298 13.47 -10.37 13.94
N ALA A 299 12.95 -11.60 14.07
CA ALA A 299 12.19 -12.02 15.25
C ALA A 299 13.04 -12.01 16.53
N PRO A 300 14.22 -12.65 16.59
CA PRO A 300 15.07 -12.57 17.79
C PRO A 300 15.56 -11.14 18.05
N LEU A 301 15.88 -10.36 17.01
CA LEU A 301 16.30 -8.96 17.19
C LEU A 301 15.20 -8.06 17.77
N VAL A 302 13.94 -8.34 17.46
CA VAL A 302 12.80 -7.56 17.93
C VAL A 302 12.30 -7.98 19.30
N PHE A 303 12.30 -9.29 19.61
CA PHE A 303 11.63 -9.84 20.79
C PHE A 303 12.56 -10.35 21.90
N LEU A 304 13.87 -10.52 21.63
CA LEU A 304 14.87 -10.93 22.64
C LEU A 304 15.87 -9.83 23.00
N GLY A 305 15.87 -8.72 22.24
CA GLY A 305 16.74 -7.56 22.43
C GLY A 305 16.13 -6.45 23.28
#